data_AF-A0A6J4JG41-F1
#
_entry.id   AF-A0A6J4JG41-F1
#
_cell.length_a   1.000
_cell.length_b   1.000
_cell.length_c   1.000
_cell.angle_alpha   90.00
_cell.angle_beta   90.00
_cell.angle_gamma   90.00
#
_symmetry.space_group_name_H-M   'P 1'
#
loop_
_entity.id
_entity.type
_entity.pdbx_description
1 polymer ?
#
loop_
_entity_poly.entity_id
_entity_poly.type
_entity_poly.pdbx_seq_one_letter_code
_entity_poly.pdbx_strand_id
1 'polypeptide(L)'
;MRRLLPNVLLVLLLLFLLPIYQANPTTEVLALAILLLGAALFLGYTNQTRGLETLAALTAVISFIGVGFLGRTLVGSANGAYCFLVLWLLVLLVGFGVLWRKAIVVERGQILVINQLPDNRVLIWNEGFHRPLNPIFERLVAALPSYELILEAMFENLNTESLFNIDRLELIVRYQIAKPREVVFCFPNREQAREVLLRERPQVDTTAELVAFWTEMIRRQMLLEVEQSVRSVIANVVGPTDVARKRDQYARQARQRLQASVDRWGVEILDLRFMDVVIASERIRAANRDKIIERERQDAQRNAELRAQEVTLVGEAHAHATARMVEELVRTLKVQGTPLTIEEIERIVITAMQRVNDQQQLTGFFRDVAHNTASAQPSTGTTANLGEPPAGTSR
;
A
#
# COMPACT_ATOMS: atom_id res chain seq x y z
N MET A 1 30.89 24.53 7.76
CA MET A 1 32.31 24.17 7.46
C MET A 1 33.07 25.02 6.43
N ARG A 2 32.44 25.68 5.43
CA ARG A 2 33.14 26.51 4.42
C ARG A 2 34.03 27.65 4.99
N ARG A 3 33.93 27.98 6.27
CA ARG A 3 34.78 28.99 6.94
C ARG A 3 35.80 28.41 7.93
N LEU A 4 35.66 27.14 8.33
CA LEU A 4 36.53 26.53 9.35
C LEU A 4 37.82 25.96 8.75
N LEU A 5 37.72 25.28 7.61
CA LEU A 5 38.87 24.68 6.92
C LEU A 5 39.98 25.70 6.56
N PRO A 6 39.69 26.87 5.96
CA PRO A 6 40.72 27.88 5.70
C PRO A 6 41.37 28.40 7.00
N ASN A 7 40.59 28.59 8.06
CA ASN A 7 41.12 29.04 9.35
C ASN A 7 42.05 28.00 9.99
N VAL A 8 41.68 26.72 9.94
CA VAL A 8 42.52 25.62 10.45
C VAL A 8 43.83 25.52 9.66
N LEU A 9 43.77 25.64 8.34
CA LEU A 9 44.97 25.62 7.48
C LEU A 9 45.89 26.81 7.77
N LEU A 10 45.33 28.00 8.01
CA LEU A 10 46.08 29.20 8.38
C LEU A 10 46.76 29.07 9.75
N VAL A 11 46.05 28.54 10.74
CA VAL A 11 46.61 28.30 12.08
C VAL A 11 47.74 27.26 12.04
N LEU A 12 47.55 26.16 11.31
CA LEU A 12 48.60 25.15 11.10
C LEU A 12 49.83 25.75 10.42
N LEU A 13 49.62 26.56 9.38
CA LEU A 13 50.70 27.23 8.66
C LEU A 13 51.51 28.15 9.59
N LEU A 14 50.83 28.94 10.43
CA LEU A 14 51.49 29.79 11.43
C LEU A 14 52.27 28.94 12.47
N LEU A 15 51.68 27.84 12.93
CA LEU A 15 52.30 26.94 13.90
C LEU A 15 53.59 26.31 13.34
N PHE A 16 53.62 25.96 12.05
CA PHE A 16 54.81 25.40 11.42
C PHE A 16 55.85 26.43 10.96
N LEU A 17 55.48 27.70 10.80
CA LEU A 17 56.43 28.79 10.55
C LEU A 17 57.23 29.18 11.80
N LEU A 18 56.66 28.99 12.99
CA LEU A 18 57.28 29.40 14.25
C LEU A 18 58.63 28.71 14.54
N PRO A 19 58.77 27.37 14.38
CA PRO A 19 60.08 26.70 14.52
C PRO A 19 61.11 27.16 13.47
N ILE A 20 60.66 27.49 12.26
CA ILE A 20 61.53 27.98 11.18
C ILE A 20 62.14 29.33 11.57
N TYR A 21 61.30 30.23 12.10
CA TYR A 21 61.75 31.53 12.59
C TYR A 21 62.67 31.40 13.82
N GLN A 22 62.32 30.55 14.78
CA GLN A 22 63.17 30.31 15.96
C GLN A 22 64.55 29.77 15.59
N ALA A 23 64.64 28.91 14.58
CA ALA A 23 65.92 28.36 14.12
C ALA A 23 66.78 29.39 13.36
N ASN A 24 66.16 30.31 12.62
CA ASN A 24 66.84 31.31 11.81
C ASN A 24 66.15 32.69 11.89
N PRO A 25 66.43 33.49 12.94
CA PRO A 25 65.82 34.80 13.15
C PRO A 25 66.47 35.87 12.26
N THR A 26 66.32 35.72 10.94
CA THR A 26 66.79 36.71 9.96
C THR A 26 65.62 37.55 9.45
N THR A 27 65.91 38.80 9.09
CA THR A 27 64.91 39.73 8.53
C THR A 27 64.30 39.22 7.22
N GLU A 28 65.07 38.49 6.41
CA GLU A 28 64.63 37.88 5.16
C GLU A 28 63.59 36.78 5.38
N VAL A 29 63.83 35.87 6.34
CA VAL A 29 62.90 34.79 6.69
C VAL A 29 61.60 35.36 7.27
N LEU A 30 61.69 36.42 8.09
CA LEU A 30 60.51 37.11 8.60
C LEU A 30 59.69 37.75 7.48
N ALA A 31 60.33 38.44 6.52
CA ALA A 31 59.66 39.07 5.39
C ALA A 31 58.95 38.04 4.50
N LEU A 32 59.61 36.90 4.22
CA LEU A 32 59.04 35.83 3.42
C LEU A 32 57.86 35.16 4.15
N ALA A 33 57.95 34.95 5.47
CA ALA A 33 56.86 34.43 6.28
C ALA A 33 55.63 35.36 6.27
N ILE A 34 55.83 36.68 6.36
CA ILE A 34 54.73 37.67 6.31
C ILE A 34 54.05 37.65 4.92
N LEU A 35 54.83 37.65 3.84
CA LEU A 35 54.30 37.58 2.47
C LEU A 35 53.49 36.30 2.23
N LEU A 36 54.03 35.17 2.70
CA LEU A 36 53.40 33.87 2.56
C LEU A 36 52.11 33.78 3.39
N LEU A 37 52.10 34.35 4.60
CA LEU A 37 50.91 34.41 5.44
C LEU A 37 49.84 35.34 4.84
N GLY A 38 50.25 36.44 4.21
CA GLY A 38 49.36 37.33 3.44
C GLY A 38 48.74 36.64 2.22
N ALA A 39 49.54 35.90 1.45
CA ALA A 39 49.06 35.09 0.33
C ALA A 39 48.11 33.98 0.79
N ALA A 40 48.43 33.31 1.90
CA ALA A 40 47.61 32.28 2.50
C ALA A 40 46.26 32.85 2.99
N LEU A 41 46.26 34.04 3.62
CA LEU A 41 45.06 34.75 4.04
C LEU A 41 44.17 35.10 2.86
N PHE A 42 44.77 35.59 1.76
CA PHE A 42 44.03 35.91 0.54
C PHE A 42 43.37 34.64 -0.05
N LEU A 43 44.12 33.54 -0.16
CA LEU A 43 43.59 32.25 -0.63
C LEU A 43 42.47 31.73 0.29
N GLY A 44 42.64 31.84 1.61
CA GLY A 44 41.63 31.46 2.60
C GLY A 44 40.36 32.32 2.52
N TYR A 45 40.49 33.62 2.24
CA TYR A 45 39.38 34.56 2.11
C TYR A 45 38.53 34.30 0.87
N THR A 46 39.16 34.00 -0.27
CA THR A 46 38.44 33.74 -1.53
C THR A 46 37.57 32.48 -1.49
N ASN A 47 37.88 31.52 -0.61
CA ASN A 47 37.12 30.28 -0.39
C ASN A 47 36.81 29.48 -1.67
N GLN A 48 37.65 29.65 -2.69
CA GLN A 48 37.58 28.88 -3.93
C GLN A 48 38.20 27.50 -3.70
N THR A 49 37.61 26.45 -4.27
CA THR A 49 38.10 25.06 -4.12
C THR A 49 39.56 24.91 -4.53
N ARG A 50 39.94 25.45 -5.69
CA ARG A 50 41.34 25.47 -6.15
C ARG A 50 42.27 26.26 -5.21
N GLY A 51 41.79 27.37 -4.66
CA GLY A 51 42.54 28.17 -3.69
C GLY A 51 42.82 27.39 -2.40
N LEU A 52 41.82 26.67 -1.89
CA LEU A 52 41.97 25.80 -0.72
C LEU A 52 42.91 24.62 -0.97
N GLU A 53 42.90 24.03 -2.16
CA GLU A 53 43.86 22.99 -2.55
C GLU A 53 45.29 23.52 -2.56
N THR A 54 45.53 24.71 -3.14
CA THR A 54 46.86 25.33 -3.13
C THR A 54 47.32 25.69 -1.73
N LEU A 55 46.42 26.18 -0.88
CA LEU A 55 46.70 26.47 0.53
C LEU A 55 47.06 25.19 1.29
N ALA A 56 46.31 24.10 1.09
CA ALA A 56 46.58 22.82 1.72
C ALA A 56 47.93 22.23 1.30
N ALA A 57 48.27 22.31 0.00
CA ALA A 57 49.56 21.85 -0.52
C ALA A 57 50.72 22.66 0.09
N LEU A 58 50.57 23.97 0.16
CA LEU A 58 51.57 24.86 0.74
C LEU A 58 51.74 24.63 2.24
N THR A 59 50.65 24.47 3.00
CA THR A 59 50.69 24.10 4.42
C THR A 59 51.35 22.72 4.62
N ALA A 60 51.11 21.75 3.73
CA ALA A 60 51.75 20.45 3.80
C ALA A 60 53.28 20.56 3.63
N VAL A 61 53.77 21.28 2.62
CA VAL A 61 55.21 21.51 2.41
C VAL A 61 55.85 22.19 3.62
N ILE A 62 55.22 23.25 4.13
CA ILE A 62 55.72 23.99 5.29
C ILE A 62 55.69 23.11 6.56
N SER A 63 54.73 22.20 6.69
CA SER A 63 54.70 21.28 7.83
C SER A 63 55.95 20.40 7.92
N PHE A 64 56.43 19.86 6.79
CA PHE A 64 57.65 19.07 6.76
C PHE A 64 58.87 19.93 7.10
N ILE A 65 58.97 21.13 6.51
CA ILE A 65 60.08 22.05 6.79
C ILE A 65 60.09 22.45 8.27
N GLY A 66 58.95 22.87 8.81
CA GLY A 66 58.79 23.31 10.19
C GLY A 66 59.09 22.22 11.20
N VAL A 67 58.60 21.00 10.97
CA VAL A 67 58.90 19.84 11.84
C VAL A 67 60.38 19.46 11.77
N GLY A 68 61.00 19.52 10.60
CA GLY A 68 62.45 19.28 10.45
C GLY A 68 63.28 20.28 11.26
N PHE A 69 62.93 21.57 11.22
CA PHE A 69 63.58 22.59 12.05
C PHE A 69 63.30 22.39 13.54
N LEU A 70 62.06 22.06 13.93
CA LEU A 70 61.69 21.76 15.32
C LEU A 70 62.52 20.60 15.90
N GLY A 71 62.70 19.53 15.13
CA GLY A 71 63.53 18.40 15.54
C GLY A 71 65.01 18.77 15.70
N ARG A 72 65.52 19.65 14.82
CA ARG A 72 66.89 20.16 14.90
C ARG A 72 67.09 21.06 16.12
N THR A 73 66.14 21.94 16.44
CA THR A 73 66.24 22.86 17.58
C THR A 73 66.12 22.14 18.92
N LEU A 74 65.29 21.10 19.02
CA LEU A 74 65.07 20.35 20.27
C LEU A 74 66.20 19.36 20.58
N VAL A 75 66.72 18.67 19.56
CA VAL A 75 67.73 17.60 19.75
C VAL A 75 69.15 18.09 19.46
N GLY A 76 69.31 19.29 18.87
CA GLY A 76 70.61 19.91 18.61
C GLY A 76 71.43 19.25 17.49
N SER A 77 70.88 18.28 16.75
CA SER A 77 71.60 17.53 15.73
C SER A 77 70.77 17.30 14.47
N ALA A 78 71.43 17.01 13.34
CA ALA A 78 70.78 16.64 12.09
C ALA A 78 69.92 15.37 12.23
N ASN A 79 70.33 14.44 13.11
CA ASN A 79 69.57 13.23 13.43
C ASN A 79 68.20 13.54 14.06
N GLY A 80 68.11 14.63 14.82
CA GLY A 80 66.84 15.14 15.36
C GLY A 80 65.85 15.54 14.28
N ALA A 81 66.31 16.18 13.21
CA ALA A 81 65.47 16.55 12.08
C ALA A 81 64.86 15.31 11.40
N TYR A 82 65.69 14.30 11.10
CA TYR A 82 65.21 13.06 10.47
C TYR A 82 64.21 12.29 11.34
N CYS A 83 64.47 12.20 12.65
CA CYS A 83 63.58 11.50 13.58
C CYS A 83 62.18 12.13 13.62
N PHE A 84 62.11 13.46 13.75
CA PHE A 84 60.83 14.18 13.79
C PHE A 84 60.09 14.16 12.44
N LEU A 85 60.81 14.19 11.31
CA LEU A 85 60.21 14.03 9.99
C LEU A 85 59.55 12.65 9.82
N VAL A 86 60.24 11.57 10.25
CA VAL A 86 59.69 10.21 10.21
C VAL A 86 58.48 10.07 11.14
N LEU A 87 58.56 10.65 12.35
CA LEU A 87 57.44 10.65 13.28
C LEU A 87 56.24 11.40 12.71
N TRP A 88 56.45 12.54 12.07
CA TRP A 88 55.39 13.31 11.42
C TRP A 88 54.77 12.57 10.24
N LEU A 89 55.58 11.91 9.41
CA LEU A 89 55.08 11.03 8.36
C LEU A 89 54.20 9.92 8.93
N LEU A 90 54.61 9.29 10.04
CA LEU A 90 53.81 8.30 10.74
C LEU A 90 52.48 8.88 11.25
N VAL A 91 52.49 10.07 11.84
CA VAL A 91 51.27 10.76 12.28
C VAL A 91 50.33 11.02 11.10
N LEU A 92 50.84 11.49 9.96
CA LEU A 92 50.04 11.70 8.76
C LEU A 92 49.48 10.39 8.20
N LEU A 93 50.27 9.31 8.18
CA LEU A 93 49.83 7.98 7.74
C LEU A 93 48.76 7.39 8.67
N VAL A 94 48.92 7.52 9.99
CA VAL A 94 47.92 7.08 10.97
C VAL A 94 46.64 7.91 10.81
N GLY A 95 46.74 9.23 10.68
CA GLY A 95 45.59 10.11 10.44
C GLY A 95 44.85 9.75 9.15
N PHE A 96 45.59 9.51 8.07
CA PHE A 96 45.05 9.05 6.79
C PHE A 96 44.37 7.68 6.92
N GLY A 97 45.00 6.73 7.62
CA GLY A 97 44.46 5.40 7.88
C GLY A 97 43.16 5.44 8.69
N VAL A 98 43.08 6.30 9.72
CA VAL A 98 41.85 6.50 10.50
C VAL A 98 40.73 7.09 9.65
N LEU A 99 41.03 8.04 8.76
CA LEU A 99 40.06 8.59 7.81
C LEU A 99 39.59 7.54 6.81
N TRP A 100 40.49 6.67 6.33
CA TRP A 100 40.17 5.62 5.36
C TRP A 100 39.39 4.45 5.96
N ARG A 101 39.68 4.05 7.20
CA ARG A 101 39.04 2.90 7.86
C ARG A 101 37.55 3.13 8.14
N LYS A 102 37.07 4.37 8.09
CA LYS A 102 35.68 4.74 8.35
C LYS A 102 34.82 4.89 7.09
N ALA A 103 35.29 4.41 5.94
CA ALA A 103 34.44 4.34 4.76
C ALA A 103 33.26 3.39 5.01
N ILE A 104 32.06 3.83 4.64
CA ILE A 104 30.83 3.06 4.81
C ILE A 104 30.32 2.70 3.42
N VAL A 105 30.16 1.40 3.19
CA VAL A 105 29.51 0.90 1.98
C VAL A 105 28.02 0.85 2.26
N VAL A 106 27.24 1.60 1.48
CA VAL A 106 25.78 1.53 1.49
C VAL A 106 25.39 0.51 0.44
N GLU A 107 24.83 -0.61 0.89
CA GLU A 107 24.41 -1.68 -0.01
C GLU A 107 23.21 -1.25 -0.87
N ARG A 108 23.00 -1.95 -1.99
CA ARG A 108 21.82 -1.72 -2.84
C ARG A 108 20.55 -1.97 -2.03
N GLY A 109 19.57 -1.10 -2.16
CA GLY A 109 18.33 -1.20 -1.38
C GLY A 109 18.34 -0.44 -0.05
N GLN A 110 19.42 0.28 0.29
CA GLN A 110 19.57 0.98 1.56
C GLN A 110 19.79 2.49 1.36
N ILE A 111 19.25 3.28 2.29
CA ILE A 111 19.46 4.72 2.38
C ILE A 111 19.91 5.04 3.80
N LEU A 112 21.05 5.69 3.96
CA LEU A 112 21.50 6.14 5.28
C LEU A 112 21.16 7.62 5.48
N VAL A 113 20.57 7.91 6.63
CA VAL A 113 20.29 9.28 7.08
C VAL A 113 21.27 9.62 8.20
N ILE A 114 22.13 10.59 7.92
CA ILE A 114 23.21 11.00 8.82
C ILE A 114 22.98 12.43 9.23
N ASN A 115 23.16 12.71 10.51
CA ASN A 115 23.13 14.06 11.04
C ASN A 115 24.55 14.57 11.28
N GLN A 116 24.85 15.72 10.69
CA GLN A 116 26.09 16.46 10.90
C GLN A 116 25.91 17.48 12.02
N LEU A 117 26.60 17.26 13.13
CA LEU A 117 26.74 18.20 14.23
C LEU A 117 27.89 19.20 13.94
N PRO A 118 27.88 20.44 14.46
CA PRO A 118 26.80 21.12 15.18
C PRO A 118 25.76 21.76 14.26
N ASP A 119 25.99 21.83 12.95
CA ASP A 119 25.15 22.55 11.98
C ASP A 119 23.75 21.90 11.79
N ASN A 120 23.47 20.76 12.45
CA ASN A 120 22.26 19.93 12.36
C ASN A 120 21.82 19.66 10.90
N ARG A 121 22.81 19.50 10.02
CA ARG A 121 22.58 19.25 8.59
C ARG A 121 22.34 17.77 8.39
N VAL A 122 21.29 17.45 7.65
CA VAL A 122 20.97 16.07 7.32
C VAL A 122 21.62 15.73 5.98
N LEU A 123 22.51 14.75 6.01
CA LEU A 123 23.06 14.11 4.82
C LEU A 123 22.26 12.84 4.54
N ILE A 124 21.98 12.61 3.26
CA ILE A 124 21.36 11.39 2.77
C ILE A 124 22.38 10.71 1.89
N TRP A 125 22.76 9.49 2.27
CA TRP A 125 23.64 8.65 1.47
C TRP A 125 22.81 7.54 0.84
N ASN A 126 22.74 7.58 -0.49
CA ASN A 126 22.11 6.54 -1.30
C ASN A 126 23.10 5.38 -1.51
N GLU A 127 22.74 4.39 -2.33
CA GLU A 127 23.62 3.27 -2.67
C GLU A 127 25.02 3.72 -3.13
N GLY A 128 26.03 2.99 -2.70
CA GLY A 128 27.41 3.20 -3.11
C GLY A 128 28.39 3.43 -1.96
N PHE A 129 29.60 3.82 -2.35
CA PHE A 129 30.71 4.01 -1.44
C PHE A 129 30.74 5.44 -0.93
N HIS A 130 30.45 5.63 0.36
CA HIS A 130 30.46 6.93 0.99
C HIS A 130 31.58 7.05 2.01
N ARG A 131 32.16 8.24 2.08
CA ARG A 131 33.17 8.57 3.08
C ARG A 131 32.63 9.65 4.01
N PRO A 132 32.64 9.42 5.33
CA PRO A 132 32.27 10.46 6.26
C PRO A 132 33.22 11.64 6.09
N LEU A 133 32.67 12.86 5.91
CA LEU A 133 33.49 14.07 5.81
C LEU A 133 34.10 14.37 7.18
N ASN A 134 33.35 14.09 8.26
CA ASN A 134 33.83 14.23 9.63
C ASN A 134 33.30 13.11 10.52
N PRO A 135 34.07 12.03 10.73
CA PRO A 135 33.59 10.86 11.46
C PRO A 135 33.41 11.07 12.97
N ILE A 136 33.75 12.25 13.51
CA ILE A 136 33.53 12.64 14.91
C ILE A 136 32.19 13.37 15.07
N PHE A 137 31.75 14.07 14.03
CA PHE A 137 30.57 14.94 14.06
C PHE A 137 29.40 14.41 13.22
N GLU A 138 29.61 13.33 12.50
CA GLU A 138 28.58 12.62 11.75
C GLU A 138 28.04 11.47 12.59
N ARG A 139 26.75 11.54 12.91
CA ARG A 139 26.04 10.49 13.62
C ARG A 139 25.02 9.85 12.69
N LEU A 140 25.13 8.54 12.50
CA LEU A 140 24.09 7.76 11.82
C LEU A 140 22.81 7.85 12.64
N VAL A 141 21.72 8.32 12.01
CA VAL A 141 20.42 8.48 12.67
C VAL A 141 19.48 7.34 12.29
N ALA A 142 19.49 6.95 11.02
CA ALA A 142 18.64 5.89 10.52
C ALA A 142 19.26 5.22 9.29
N ALA A 143 18.92 3.95 9.10
CA ALA A 143 19.09 3.23 7.84
C ALA A 143 17.69 2.82 7.37
N LEU A 144 17.33 3.18 6.15
CA LEU A 144 16.00 3.04 5.58
C LEU A 144 16.04 2.16 4.33
N PRO A 145 14.97 1.41 4.02
CA PRO A 145 14.86 0.68 2.77
C PRO A 145 14.64 1.64 1.59
N SER A 146 15.35 1.42 0.48
CA SER A 146 15.15 2.16 -0.77
C SER A 146 14.21 1.45 -1.75
N TYR A 147 13.84 0.19 -1.45
CA TYR A 147 12.98 -0.63 -2.29
C TYR A 147 11.51 -0.46 -1.94
N GLU A 148 10.63 -0.91 -2.85
CA GLU A 148 9.19 -0.90 -2.64
C GLU A 148 8.79 -1.84 -1.50
N LEU A 149 8.02 -1.33 -0.55
CA LEU A 149 7.47 -2.08 0.56
C LEU A 149 6.02 -2.48 0.25
N ILE A 150 5.69 -3.72 0.57
CA ILE A 150 4.35 -4.27 0.41
C ILE A 150 3.78 -4.54 1.81
N LEU A 151 2.61 -3.99 2.08
CA LEU A 151 1.83 -4.26 3.28
C LEU A 151 0.52 -4.93 2.87
N GLU A 152 0.35 -6.15 3.36
CA GLU A 152 -0.93 -6.87 3.31
C GLU A 152 -1.63 -6.65 4.65
N ALA A 153 -2.87 -6.17 4.60
CA ALA A 153 -3.67 -5.91 5.78
C ALA A 153 -5.05 -6.53 5.62
N MET A 154 -5.57 -7.02 6.74
CA MET A 154 -6.93 -7.48 6.87
C MET A 154 -7.62 -6.66 7.95
N PHE A 155 -8.79 -6.12 7.62
CA PHE A 155 -9.61 -5.42 8.60
C PHE A 155 -10.95 -6.11 8.76
N GLU A 156 -11.34 -6.28 10.01
CA GLU A 156 -12.59 -6.91 10.40
C GLU A 156 -13.59 -5.86 10.91
N ASN A 157 -14.88 -6.18 10.77
CA ASN A 157 -16.00 -5.39 11.30
C ASN A 157 -15.90 -3.90 10.95
N LEU A 158 -16.00 -3.60 9.66
CA LEU A 158 -15.99 -2.23 9.15
C LEU A 158 -17.42 -1.73 9.04
N ASN A 159 -17.75 -0.71 9.83
CA ASN A 159 -19.06 -0.10 9.82
C ASN A 159 -19.25 0.77 8.57
N THR A 160 -20.38 0.60 7.90
CA THR A 160 -20.82 1.48 6.81
C THR A 160 -21.88 2.47 7.31
N GLU A 161 -22.29 3.42 6.47
CA GLU A 161 -23.34 4.38 6.81
C GLU A 161 -24.69 3.68 7.10
N SER A 162 -25.00 2.58 6.42
CA SER A 162 -26.27 1.85 6.59
C SER A 162 -26.37 0.95 7.81
N LEU A 163 -25.54 1.15 8.86
CA LEU A 163 -25.48 0.31 10.06
C LEU A 163 -25.12 -1.18 9.78
N PHE A 164 -24.99 -1.58 8.52
CA PHE A 164 -24.53 -2.90 8.11
C PHE A 164 -23.02 -2.91 8.01
N ASN A 165 -22.39 -3.92 8.62
CA ASN A 165 -20.94 -4.03 8.65
C ASN A 165 -20.42 -4.97 7.57
N ILE A 166 -19.24 -4.64 7.03
CA ILE A 166 -18.41 -5.54 6.23
C ILE A 166 -17.62 -6.40 7.22
N ASP A 167 -17.68 -7.72 7.07
CA ASP A 167 -17.08 -8.64 8.05
C ASP A 167 -15.56 -8.69 7.90
N ARG A 168 -15.06 -8.77 6.66
CA ARG A 168 -13.62 -8.80 6.37
C ARG A 168 -13.31 -8.09 5.07
N LEU A 169 -12.29 -7.24 5.10
CA LEU A 169 -11.71 -6.57 3.95
C LEU A 169 -10.22 -6.90 3.89
N GLU A 170 -9.80 -7.49 2.79
CA GLU A 170 -8.39 -7.73 2.49
C GLU A 170 -7.87 -6.70 1.51
N LEU A 171 -6.70 -6.14 1.81
CA LEU A 171 -6.10 -5.13 0.96
C LEU A 171 -4.58 -5.23 0.93
N ILE A 172 -4.03 -4.74 -0.18
CA ILE A 172 -2.60 -4.66 -0.40
C ILE A 172 -2.26 -3.20 -0.67
N VAL A 173 -1.26 -2.70 0.07
CA VAL A 173 -0.68 -1.38 -0.11
C VAL A 173 0.77 -1.53 -0.55
N ARG A 174 1.12 -0.86 -1.65
CA ARG A 174 2.50 -0.73 -2.12
C ARG A 174 2.95 0.70 -1.88
N TYR A 175 4.07 0.87 -1.19
CA TYR A 175 4.57 2.18 -0.82
C TYR A 175 6.10 2.21 -0.85
N GLN A 176 6.65 3.40 -0.98
CA GLN A 176 8.09 3.63 -1.00
C GLN A 176 8.45 4.89 -0.21
N ILE A 177 9.70 4.96 0.24
CA ILE A 177 10.21 6.13 0.94
C ILE A 177 10.69 7.15 -0.10
N ALA A 178 9.88 8.19 -0.33
CA ALA A 178 10.22 9.26 -1.27
C ALA A 178 11.15 10.32 -0.63
N LYS A 179 10.95 10.63 0.65
CA LYS A 179 11.71 11.66 1.37
C LYS A 179 12.32 11.09 2.67
N PRO A 180 13.52 10.49 2.61
CA PRO A 180 14.18 9.84 3.75
C PRO A 180 14.34 10.73 4.99
N ARG A 181 14.56 12.03 4.78
CA ARG A 181 14.68 13.00 5.88
C ARG A 181 13.38 13.10 6.68
N GLU A 182 12.25 13.26 6.00
CA GLU A 182 10.95 13.45 6.66
C GLU A 182 10.56 12.18 7.42
N VAL A 183 10.89 10.99 6.91
CA VAL A 183 10.62 9.71 7.60
C VAL A 183 11.31 9.64 8.96
N VAL A 184 12.49 10.25 9.12
CA VAL A 184 13.23 10.19 10.39
C VAL A 184 12.78 11.29 11.35
N PHE A 185 12.56 12.50 10.86
CA PHE A 185 12.30 13.67 11.72
C PHE A 185 10.82 13.97 11.95
N CYS A 186 9.95 13.59 11.01
CA CYS A 186 8.51 13.84 11.06
C CYS A 186 7.72 12.56 11.35
N PHE A 187 8.39 11.46 11.74
CA PHE A 187 7.73 10.21 12.09
C PHE A 187 6.73 10.40 13.24
N PRO A 188 5.46 10.00 13.07
CA PRO A 188 4.46 10.15 14.12
C PRO A 188 4.79 9.26 15.32
N ASN A 189 4.65 9.80 16.54
CA ASN A 189 4.88 9.08 17.79
C ASN A 189 6.23 8.32 17.87
N ARG A 190 7.29 8.88 17.26
CA ARG A 190 8.61 8.22 17.12
C ARG A 190 9.14 7.60 18.40
N GLU A 191 9.15 8.33 19.50
CA GLU A 191 9.75 7.84 20.76
C GLU A 191 8.94 6.66 21.32
N GLN A 192 7.61 6.73 21.31
CA GLN A 192 6.76 5.63 21.78
C GLN A 192 6.90 4.39 20.88
N ALA A 193 6.83 4.57 19.55
CA ALA A 193 6.99 3.46 18.60
C ALA A 193 8.38 2.80 18.73
N ARG A 194 9.42 3.61 18.94
CA ARG A 194 10.78 3.15 19.17
C ARG A 194 10.89 2.38 20.49
N GLU A 195 10.36 2.89 21.59
CA GLU A 195 10.41 2.22 22.89
C GLU A 195 9.72 0.86 22.87
N VAL A 196 8.54 0.77 22.23
CA VAL A 196 7.81 -0.49 22.08
C VAL A 196 8.64 -1.51 21.32
N LEU A 197 9.20 -1.12 20.17
CA LEU A 197 10.06 -2.01 19.38
C LEU A 197 11.35 -2.38 20.09
N LEU A 198 11.95 -1.47 20.86
CA LEU A 198 13.17 -1.73 21.63
C LEU A 198 12.95 -2.71 22.79
N ARG A 199 11.73 -2.77 23.35
CA ARG A 199 11.37 -3.79 24.34
C ARG A 199 11.27 -5.18 23.73
N GLU A 200 10.81 -5.28 22.48
CA GLU A 200 10.68 -6.54 21.76
C GLU A 200 11.99 -7.01 21.11
N ARG A 201 12.81 -6.06 20.63
CA ARG A 201 14.11 -6.30 20.02
C ARG A 201 15.14 -5.30 20.56
N PRO A 202 16.18 -5.76 21.27
CA PRO A 202 17.25 -4.87 21.70
C PRO A 202 17.91 -4.21 20.48
N GLN A 203 18.39 -2.97 20.67
CA GLN A 203 19.02 -2.19 19.61
C GLN A 203 20.29 -2.91 19.12
N VAL A 204 20.44 -3.05 17.80
CA VAL A 204 21.56 -3.76 17.19
C VAL A 204 22.41 -2.83 16.34
N ASP A 205 23.72 -3.10 16.30
CA ASP A 205 24.76 -2.19 15.81
C ASP A 205 25.01 -2.27 14.30
N THR A 206 24.43 -3.24 13.57
CA THR A 206 24.68 -3.38 12.13
C THR A 206 23.70 -2.57 11.28
N THR A 207 24.18 -2.08 10.13
CA THR A 207 23.36 -1.31 9.18
C THR A 207 22.14 -2.10 8.69
N ALA A 208 22.29 -3.39 8.40
CA ALA A 208 21.21 -4.23 7.91
C ALA A 208 20.10 -4.43 8.96
N GLU A 209 20.47 -4.62 10.23
CA GLU A 209 19.51 -4.73 11.32
C GLU A 209 18.83 -3.40 11.61
N LEU A 210 19.53 -2.27 11.47
CA LEU A 210 18.93 -0.94 11.53
C LEU A 210 17.89 -0.75 10.43
N VAL A 211 18.15 -1.21 9.19
CA VAL A 211 17.15 -1.19 8.11
C VAL A 211 15.94 -2.00 8.50
N ALA A 212 16.13 -3.24 8.97
CA ALA A 212 15.03 -4.09 9.40
C ALA A 212 14.20 -3.47 10.55
N PHE A 213 14.87 -2.82 11.50
CA PHE A 213 14.23 -2.09 12.59
C PHE A 213 13.33 -0.96 12.07
N TRP A 214 13.84 -0.12 11.17
CA TRP A 214 13.06 0.96 10.59
C TRP A 214 11.93 0.46 9.69
N THR A 215 12.16 -0.58 8.91
CA THR A 215 11.12 -1.20 8.08
C THR A 215 9.95 -1.67 8.93
N GLU A 216 10.21 -2.33 10.07
CA GLU A 216 9.17 -2.80 10.97
C GLU A 216 8.42 -1.64 11.64
N MET A 217 9.15 -0.60 12.06
CA MET A 217 8.54 0.60 12.65
C MET A 217 7.61 1.31 11.66
N ILE A 218 8.07 1.50 10.42
CA ILE A 218 7.29 2.06 9.33
C ILE A 218 6.07 1.19 9.05
N ARG A 219 6.24 -0.14 8.99
CA ARG A 219 5.16 -1.09 8.73
C ARG A 219 4.03 -0.98 9.76
N ARG A 220 4.36 -0.94 11.06
CA ARG A 220 3.37 -0.85 12.15
C ARG A 220 2.60 0.46 12.09
N GLN A 221 3.30 1.58 11.91
CA GLN A 221 2.65 2.87 11.79
C GLN A 221 1.78 2.94 10.53
N MET A 222 2.27 2.40 9.42
CA MET A 222 1.55 2.37 8.16
C MET A 222 0.25 1.57 8.30
N LEU A 223 0.24 0.47 9.03
CA LEU A 223 -0.96 -0.32 9.29
C LEU A 223 -2.05 0.51 9.99
N LEU A 224 -1.67 1.32 10.99
CA LEU A 224 -2.60 2.22 11.69
C LEU A 224 -3.17 3.31 10.77
N GLU A 225 -2.32 3.92 9.96
CA GLU A 225 -2.73 4.97 9.00
C GLU A 225 -3.66 4.42 7.91
N VAL A 226 -3.37 3.20 7.42
CA VAL A 226 -4.18 2.48 6.45
C VAL A 226 -5.53 2.13 7.06
N GLU A 227 -5.56 1.62 8.28
CA GLU A 227 -6.81 1.30 8.99
C GLU A 227 -7.69 2.54 9.14
N GLN A 228 -7.11 3.64 9.64
CA GLN A 228 -7.84 4.89 9.84
C GLN A 228 -8.37 5.45 8.51
N SER A 229 -7.55 5.43 7.46
CA SER A 229 -7.94 5.89 6.12
C SER A 229 -9.08 5.06 5.55
N VAL A 230 -8.98 3.73 5.62
CA VAL A 230 -9.98 2.79 5.10
C VAL A 230 -11.28 2.86 5.89
N ARG A 231 -11.22 2.85 7.23
CA ARG A 231 -12.40 3.03 8.10
C ARG A 231 -13.12 4.34 7.80
N SER A 232 -12.38 5.44 7.63
CA SER A 232 -12.97 6.74 7.31
C SER A 232 -13.67 6.79 5.95
N VAL A 233 -13.19 6.02 4.97
CA VAL A 233 -13.81 5.97 3.63
C VAL A 233 -15.05 5.09 3.69
N ILE A 234 -14.96 3.92 4.31
CA ILE A 234 -16.04 2.94 4.37
C ILE A 234 -17.21 3.41 5.25
N ALA A 235 -16.93 4.17 6.31
CA ALA A 235 -17.97 4.77 7.15
C ALA A 235 -18.90 5.72 6.39
N ASN A 236 -18.46 6.29 5.26
CA ASN A 236 -19.26 7.19 4.41
C ASN A 236 -19.91 6.47 3.23
N VAL A 237 -19.91 5.13 3.21
CA VAL A 237 -20.51 4.36 2.12
C VAL A 237 -21.93 3.97 2.49
N VAL A 238 -22.86 4.23 1.57
CA VAL A 238 -24.30 3.92 1.71
C VAL A 238 -24.53 2.47 2.10
N GLY A 239 -23.77 1.51 1.58
CA GLY A 239 -23.85 0.14 2.08
C GLY A 239 -22.73 -0.81 1.68
N PRO A 240 -22.64 -1.97 2.34
CA PRO A 240 -21.52 -2.90 2.19
C PRO A 240 -21.42 -3.49 0.79
N THR A 241 -22.55 -3.70 0.11
CA THR A 241 -22.61 -4.22 -1.26
C THR A 241 -22.02 -3.24 -2.28
N ASP A 242 -22.09 -1.93 -2.03
CA ASP A 242 -21.50 -0.93 -2.92
C ASP A 242 -19.97 -0.98 -2.86
N VAL A 243 -19.38 -1.26 -1.71
CA VAL A 243 -17.92 -1.45 -1.57
C VAL A 243 -17.46 -2.63 -2.44
N ALA A 244 -18.20 -3.74 -2.40
CA ALA A 244 -17.91 -4.90 -3.22
C ALA A 244 -18.10 -4.67 -4.73
N ARG A 245 -19.04 -3.79 -5.14
CA ARG A 245 -19.32 -3.48 -6.55
C ARG A 245 -18.38 -2.41 -7.13
N LYS A 246 -17.99 -1.42 -6.34
CA LYS A 246 -17.17 -0.28 -6.76
C LYS A 246 -15.80 -0.26 -6.06
N ARG A 247 -15.17 -1.43 -5.94
CA ARG A 247 -13.90 -1.64 -5.22
C ARG A 247 -12.83 -0.63 -5.62
N ASP A 248 -12.61 -0.45 -6.93
CA ASP A 248 -11.57 0.44 -7.45
C ASP A 248 -11.82 1.92 -7.17
N GLN A 249 -13.08 2.33 -7.02
CA GLN A 249 -13.42 3.71 -6.69
C GLN A 249 -13.07 4.01 -5.23
N TYR A 250 -13.51 3.13 -4.31
CA TYR A 250 -13.22 3.29 -2.88
C TYR A 250 -11.75 3.06 -2.55
N ALA A 251 -11.07 2.14 -3.25
CA ALA A 251 -9.64 1.96 -3.14
C ALA A 251 -8.87 3.24 -3.55
N ARG A 252 -9.28 3.90 -4.65
CA ARG A 252 -8.70 5.19 -5.06
C ARG A 252 -8.94 6.30 -4.03
N GLN A 253 -10.14 6.39 -3.45
CA GLN A 253 -10.44 7.36 -2.39
C GLN A 253 -9.62 7.08 -1.12
N ALA A 254 -9.51 5.81 -0.70
CA ALA A 254 -8.68 5.39 0.42
C ALA A 254 -7.21 5.71 0.18
N ARG A 255 -6.69 5.47 -1.04
CA ARG A 255 -5.34 5.86 -1.45
C ARG A 255 -5.11 7.36 -1.34
N GLN A 256 -6.03 8.18 -1.84
CA GLN A 256 -5.88 9.64 -1.79
C GLN A 256 -5.84 10.16 -0.36
N ARG A 257 -6.71 9.65 0.52
CA ARG A 257 -6.66 10.00 1.94
C ARG A 257 -5.40 9.52 2.64
N LEU A 258 -5.01 8.28 2.36
CA LEU A 258 -3.79 7.70 2.91
C LEU A 258 -2.56 8.51 2.47
N GLN A 259 -2.45 8.85 1.18
CA GLN A 259 -1.37 9.69 0.65
C GLN A 259 -1.32 11.04 1.38
N ALA A 260 -2.46 11.69 1.60
CA ALA A 260 -2.49 12.95 2.35
C ALA A 260 -2.01 12.80 3.81
N SER A 261 -2.29 11.66 4.45
CA SER A 261 -1.81 11.39 5.81
C SER A 261 -0.33 11.03 5.86
N VAL A 262 0.19 10.33 4.85
CA VAL A 262 1.58 9.85 4.86
C VAL A 262 2.59 10.80 4.23
N ASP A 263 2.14 11.73 3.39
CA ASP A 263 3.02 12.72 2.75
C ASP A 263 3.77 13.58 3.78
N ARG A 264 3.13 13.85 4.94
CA ARG A 264 3.72 14.63 6.05
C ARG A 264 5.01 14.03 6.62
N TRP A 265 5.22 12.73 6.47
CA TRP A 265 6.41 12.03 6.97
C TRP A 265 7.19 11.35 5.84
N GLY A 266 6.97 11.73 4.57
CA GLY A 266 7.87 11.42 3.48
C GLY A 266 7.70 10.06 2.80
N VAL A 267 6.54 9.42 2.96
CA VAL A 267 6.19 8.17 2.27
C VAL A 267 5.27 8.43 1.08
N GLU A 268 5.49 7.70 -0.01
CA GLU A 268 4.68 7.74 -1.22
C GLU A 268 3.94 6.41 -1.42
N ILE A 269 2.63 6.48 -1.66
CA ILE A 269 1.78 5.34 -1.94
C ILE A 269 1.71 5.11 -3.44
N LEU A 270 2.39 4.05 -3.88
CA LEU A 270 2.41 3.61 -5.27
C LEU A 270 1.05 3.05 -5.68
N ASP A 271 0.49 2.16 -4.85
CA ASP A 271 -0.75 1.48 -5.14
C ASP A 271 -1.49 1.05 -3.88
N LEU A 272 -2.82 1.04 -3.94
CA LEU A 272 -3.69 0.50 -2.90
C LEU A 272 -4.86 -0.19 -3.58
N ARG A 273 -5.05 -1.47 -3.28
CA ARG A 273 -6.12 -2.28 -3.87
C ARG A 273 -6.83 -3.10 -2.83
N PHE A 274 -8.15 -3.21 -2.96
CA PHE A 274 -8.98 -4.13 -2.21
C PHE A 274 -9.00 -5.47 -2.95
N MET A 275 -8.47 -6.52 -2.31
CA MET A 275 -8.41 -7.86 -2.88
C MET A 275 -9.76 -8.54 -2.72
N ASP A 276 -10.21 -8.68 -1.47
CA ASP A 276 -11.46 -9.34 -1.17
C ASP A 276 -12.31 -8.55 -0.16
N VAL A 277 -13.62 -8.66 -0.35
CA VAL A 277 -14.65 -8.00 0.48
C VAL A 277 -15.65 -9.07 0.87
N VAL A 278 -15.52 -9.58 2.09
CA VAL A 278 -16.41 -10.61 2.63
C VAL A 278 -17.54 -9.94 3.40
N ILE A 279 -18.76 -10.26 3.01
CA ILE A 279 -20.00 -9.78 3.63
C ILE A 279 -20.88 -11.01 3.88
N ALA A 280 -21.39 -11.17 5.10
CA ALA A 280 -22.30 -12.25 5.46
C ALA A 280 -23.51 -12.26 4.53
N SER A 281 -23.82 -13.45 3.98
CA SER A 281 -24.90 -13.67 3.01
C SER A 281 -26.27 -13.25 3.53
N GLU A 282 -26.52 -13.42 4.83
CA GLU A 282 -27.74 -12.98 5.52
C GLU A 282 -27.91 -11.45 5.46
N ARG A 283 -26.82 -10.69 5.61
CA ARG A 283 -26.83 -9.22 5.57
C ARG A 283 -27.01 -8.68 4.16
N ILE A 284 -26.46 -9.36 3.15
CA ILE A 284 -26.69 -9.04 1.73
C ILE A 284 -28.17 -9.18 1.37
N ARG A 285 -28.84 -10.22 1.88
CA ARG A 285 -30.28 -10.43 1.69
C ARG A 285 -31.11 -9.37 2.41
N ALA A 286 -30.75 -9.02 3.64
CA ALA A 286 -31.42 -7.97 4.40
C ALA A 286 -31.30 -6.59 3.73
N ALA A 287 -30.11 -6.21 3.28
CA ALA A 287 -29.86 -4.92 2.63
C ALA A 287 -30.53 -4.77 1.25
N ASN A 288 -30.80 -5.89 0.56
CA ASN A 288 -31.47 -5.89 -0.75
C ASN A 288 -32.94 -6.32 -0.69
N ARG A 289 -33.51 -6.52 0.50
CA ARG A 289 -34.87 -7.06 0.67
C ARG A 289 -35.91 -6.27 -0.13
N ASP A 290 -35.84 -4.95 -0.10
CA ASP A 290 -36.80 -4.09 -0.81
C ASP A 290 -36.67 -4.20 -2.34
N LYS A 291 -35.44 -4.31 -2.86
CA LYS A 291 -35.20 -4.52 -4.30
C LYS A 291 -35.63 -5.91 -4.76
N ILE A 292 -35.51 -6.90 -3.89
CA ILE A 292 -35.96 -8.26 -4.18
C ILE A 292 -37.49 -8.29 -4.20
N ILE A 293 -38.15 -7.71 -3.19
CA ILE A 293 -39.62 -7.61 -3.13
C ILE A 293 -40.17 -6.84 -4.33
N GLU A 294 -39.53 -5.74 -4.74
CA GLU A 294 -39.99 -4.95 -5.88
C GLU A 294 -39.81 -5.70 -7.20
N ARG A 295 -38.72 -6.45 -7.37
CA ARG A 295 -38.55 -7.35 -8.54
C ARG A 295 -39.59 -8.46 -8.55
N GLU A 296 -39.83 -9.09 -7.40
CA GLU A 296 -40.85 -10.14 -7.26
C GLU A 296 -42.25 -9.58 -7.57
N ARG A 297 -42.57 -8.34 -7.16
CA ARG A 297 -43.81 -7.66 -7.54
C ARG A 297 -43.90 -7.41 -9.03
N GLN A 298 -42.83 -6.92 -9.66
CA GLN A 298 -42.80 -6.67 -11.10
C GLN A 298 -42.91 -7.96 -11.92
N ASP A 299 -42.27 -9.04 -11.47
CA ASP A 299 -42.39 -10.36 -12.09
C ASP A 299 -43.80 -10.92 -11.90
N ALA A 300 -44.40 -10.75 -10.71
CA ALA A 300 -45.78 -11.14 -10.46
C ALA A 300 -46.78 -10.35 -11.30
N GLN A 301 -46.58 -9.04 -11.49
CA GLN A 301 -47.40 -8.20 -12.38
C GLN A 301 -47.28 -8.65 -13.84
N ARG A 302 -46.05 -8.84 -14.34
CA ARG A 302 -45.82 -9.34 -15.70
C ARG A 302 -46.47 -10.71 -15.92
N ASN A 303 -46.36 -11.62 -14.95
CA ASN A 303 -47.00 -12.93 -15.03
C ASN A 303 -48.53 -12.84 -14.97
N ALA A 304 -49.08 -11.91 -14.19
CA ALA A 304 -50.53 -11.68 -14.12
C ALA A 304 -51.06 -11.10 -15.45
N GLU A 305 -50.34 -10.15 -16.06
CA GLU A 305 -50.67 -9.59 -17.37
C GLU A 305 -50.63 -10.65 -18.47
N LEU A 306 -49.57 -11.46 -18.51
CA LEU A 306 -49.45 -12.57 -19.46
C LEU A 306 -50.60 -13.58 -19.32
N ARG A 307 -50.97 -13.94 -18.08
CA ARG A 307 -52.13 -14.81 -17.83
C ARG A 307 -53.45 -14.17 -18.22
N ALA A 308 -53.63 -12.86 -17.98
CA ALA A 308 -54.84 -12.16 -18.41
C ALA A 308 -54.97 -12.13 -19.95
N GLN A 309 -53.86 -11.94 -20.65
CA GLN A 309 -53.81 -12.04 -22.12
C GLN A 309 -54.08 -13.47 -22.60
N GLU A 310 -53.53 -14.49 -21.93
CA GLU A 310 -53.83 -15.89 -22.24
C GLU A 310 -55.33 -16.19 -22.07
N VAL A 311 -55.94 -15.74 -20.97
CA VAL A 311 -57.38 -15.96 -20.70
C VAL A 311 -58.26 -15.22 -21.70
N THR A 312 -57.91 -13.99 -22.09
CA THR A 312 -58.69 -13.24 -23.09
C THR A 312 -58.59 -13.87 -24.47
N LEU A 313 -57.40 -14.24 -24.94
CA LEU A 313 -57.21 -14.92 -26.22
C LEU A 313 -57.90 -16.29 -26.27
N VAL A 314 -57.80 -17.08 -25.19
CA VAL A 314 -58.51 -18.36 -25.08
C VAL A 314 -60.02 -18.15 -25.01
N GLY A 315 -60.48 -17.13 -24.27
CA GLY A 315 -61.88 -16.74 -24.20
C GLY A 315 -62.47 -16.33 -25.56
N GLU A 316 -61.76 -15.50 -26.31
CA GLU A 316 -62.14 -15.09 -27.67
C GLU A 316 -62.13 -16.27 -28.64
N ALA A 317 -61.08 -17.09 -28.61
CA ALA A 317 -60.99 -18.30 -29.43
C ALA A 317 -62.15 -19.28 -29.13
N HIS A 318 -62.53 -19.41 -27.85
CA HIS A 318 -63.68 -20.22 -27.45
C HIS A 318 -65.01 -19.62 -27.89
N ALA A 319 -65.22 -18.31 -27.71
CA ALA A 319 -66.43 -17.64 -28.19
C ALA A 319 -66.59 -17.78 -29.71
N HIS A 320 -65.49 -17.71 -30.46
CA HIS A 320 -65.51 -17.96 -31.91
C HIS A 320 -65.79 -19.43 -32.25
N ALA A 321 -65.23 -20.39 -31.51
CA ALA A 321 -65.47 -21.81 -31.73
C ALA A 321 -66.92 -22.21 -31.41
N THR A 322 -67.49 -21.69 -30.32
CA THR A 322 -68.89 -21.94 -29.96
C THR A 322 -69.85 -21.30 -30.96
N ALA A 323 -69.57 -20.08 -31.41
CA ALA A 323 -70.35 -19.41 -32.44
C ALA A 323 -70.38 -20.21 -33.75
N ARG A 324 -69.22 -20.72 -34.21
CA ARG A 324 -69.16 -21.59 -35.42
C ARG A 324 -69.91 -22.90 -35.23
N MET A 325 -69.80 -23.54 -34.07
CA MET A 325 -70.52 -24.79 -33.79
C MET A 325 -72.04 -24.57 -33.78
N VAL A 326 -72.52 -23.48 -33.15
CA VAL A 326 -73.93 -23.11 -33.17
C VAL A 326 -74.38 -22.79 -34.60
N GLU A 327 -73.58 -22.07 -35.38
CA GLU A 327 -73.88 -21.77 -36.79
C GLU A 327 -74.00 -23.05 -37.63
N GLU A 328 -73.08 -24.02 -37.48
CA GLU A 328 -73.15 -25.31 -38.17
C GLU A 328 -74.35 -26.15 -37.73
N LEU A 329 -74.68 -26.18 -36.44
CA LEU A 329 -75.87 -26.88 -35.92
C LEU A 329 -77.16 -26.26 -36.44
N VAL A 330 -77.26 -24.93 -36.47
CA VAL A 330 -78.40 -24.22 -37.05
C VAL A 330 -78.49 -24.46 -38.56
N ARG A 331 -77.35 -24.51 -39.26
CA ARG A 331 -77.31 -24.81 -40.70
C ARG A 331 -77.74 -26.23 -41.01
N THR A 332 -77.29 -27.23 -40.26
CA THR A 332 -77.68 -28.64 -40.45
C THR A 332 -79.17 -28.85 -40.16
N LEU A 333 -79.72 -28.20 -39.15
CA LEU A 333 -81.15 -28.26 -38.84
C LEU A 333 -82.01 -27.56 -39.91
N LYS A 334 -81.57 -26.42 -40.47
CA LYS A 334 -82.26 -25.78 -41.60
C LYS A 334 -82.28 -26.66 -42.86
N VAL A 335 -81.21 -27.39 -43.14
CA VAL A 335 -81.13 -28.32 -44.29
C VAL A 335 -82.04 -29.54 -44.10
N GLN A 336 -82.34 -29.93 -42.85
CA GLN A 336 -83.24 -31.04 -42.52
C GLN A 336 -84.73 -30.66 -42.54
N GLY A 337 -85.08 -29.41 -42.85
CA GLY A 337 -86.46 -28.98 -43.11
C GLY A 337 -87.34 -28.76 -41.88
N THR A 338 -86.75 -28.63 -40.68
CA THR A 338 -87.49 -28.30 -39.45
C THR A 338 -87.73 -26.79 -39.32
N PRO A 339 -88.97 -26.33 -39.03
CA PRO A 339 -89.23 -24.92 -38.76
C PRO A 339 -88.68 -24.54 -37.38
N LEU A 340 -87.50 -23.89 -37.36
CA LEU A 340 -86.89 -23.43 -36.11
C LEU A 340 -87.74 -22.35 -35.44
N THR A 341 -88.26 -22.67 -34.26
CA THR A 341 -88.85 -21.71 -33.33
C THR A 341 -87.79 -21.10 -32.42
N ILE A 342 -88.04 -19.92 -31.83
CA ILE A 342 -87.08 -19.18 -30.99
C ILE A 342 -86.63 -20.03 -29.78
N GLU A 343 -87.55 -20.81 -29.19
CA GLU A 343 -87.27 -21.70 -28.05
C GLU A 343 -86.31 -22.86 -28.40
N GLU A 344 -86.34 -23.36 -29.63
CA GLU A 344 -85.43 -24.43 -30.08
C GLU A 344 -84.02 -23.90 -30.32
N ILE A 345 -83.88 -22.65 -30.78
CA ILE A 345 -82.58 -21.99 -30.95
C ILE A 345 -81.93 -21.76 -29.57
N GLU A 346 -82.69 -21.29 -28.58
CA GLU A 346 -82.19 -21.16 -27.20
C GLU A 346 -81.72 -22.51 -26.63
N ARG A 347 -82.49 -23.59 -26.87
CA ARG A 347 -82.12 -24.93 -26.40
C ARG A 347 -80.82 -25.42 -27.04
N ILE A 348 -80.58 -25.14 -28.33
CA ILE A 348 -79.34 -25.49 -29.03
C ILE A 348 -78.16 -24.70 -28.48
N VAL A 349 -78.32 -23.40 -28.24
CA VAL A 349 -77.28 -22.55 -27.65
C VAL A 349 -76.91 -23.04 -26.24
N ILE A 350 -77.91 -23.33 -25.39
CA ILE A 350 -77.67 -23.85 -24.03
C ILE A 350 -76.97 -25.21 -24.08
N THR A 351 -77.39 -26.11 -24.99
CA THR A 351 -76.76 -27.44 -25.14
C THR A 351 -75.32 -27.33 -25.65
N ALA A 352 -75.04 -26.41 -26.58
CA ALA A 352 -73.68 -26.16 -27.06
C ALA A 352 -72.79 -25.55 -25.96
N MET A 353 -73.32 -24.63 -25.16
CA MET A 353 -72.60 -24.05 -24.01
C MET A 353 -72.29 -25.10 -22.94
N GLN A 354 -73.24 -25.99 -22.63
CA GLN A 354 -73.03 -27.09 -21.68
C GLN A 354 -71.97 -28.07 -22.16
N ARG A 355 -72.03 -28.48 -23.43
CA ARG A 355 -71.06 -29.44 -24.00
C ARG A 355 -69.64 -28.89 -24.02
N VAL A 356 -69.47 -27.59 -24.24
CA VAL A 356 -68.18 -26.90 -24.21
C VAL A 356 -67.66 -26.77 -22.77
N ASN A 357 -68.54 -26.47 -21.80
CA ASN A 357 -68.18 -26.41 -20.39
C ASN A 357 -67.73 -27.79 -19.84
N ASP A 358 -68.40 -28.87 -20.24
CA ASP A 358 -68.00 -30.24 -19.88
C ASP A 358 -66.64 -30.62 -20.47
N GLN A 359 -66.35 -30.16 -21.71
CA GLN A 359 -65.06 -30.36 -22.35
C GLN A 359 -63.93 -29.55 -21.68
N GLN A 360 -64.24 -28.40 -21.09
CA GLN A 360 -63.32 -27.58 -20.28
C GLN A 360 -62.98 -28.22 -18.94
N GLN A 361 -63.96 -28.80 -18.23
CA GLN A 361 -63.69 -29.50 -16.98
C GLN A 361 -62.75 -30.69 -17.18
N LEU A 362 -62.91 -31.41 -18.29
CA LEU A 362 -62.02 -32.51 -18.67
C LEU A 362 -60.60 -32.01 -18.99
N THR A 363 -60.45 -30.94 -19.76
CA THR A 363 -59.12 -30.39 -20.10
C THR A 363 -58.42 -29.73 -18.91
N GLY A 364 -59.16 -29.05 -18.03
CA GLY A 364 -58.64 -28.52 -16.76
C GLY A 364 -58.14 -29.65 -15.84
N PHE A 365 -58.90 -30.74 -15.72
CA PHE A 365 -58.51 -31.92 -14.96
C PHE A 365 -57.20 -32.55 -15.48
N PHE A 366 -57.02 -32.67 -16.80
CA PHE A 366 -55.76 -33.18 -17.37
C PHE A 366 -54.57 -32.22 -17.20
N ARG A 367 -54.80 -30.90 -17.22
CA ARG A 367 -53.74 -29.89 -16.99
C ARG A 367 -53.24 -29.92 -15.54
N ASP A 368 -54.14 -30.06 -14.56
CA ASP A 368 -53.79 -30.14 -13.14
C ASP A 368 -53.05 -31.44 -12.78
N VAL A 369 -53.42 -32.56 -13.42
CA VAL A 369 -52.71 -33.85 -13.27
C VAL A 369 -51.31 -33.79 -13.89
N ALA A 370 -51.14 -33.09 -15.02
CA ALA A 370 -49.84 -32.88 -15.67
C ALA A 370 -48.92 -31.91 -14.90
N HIS A 371 -49.47 -30.90 -14.22
CA HIS A 371 -48.68 -30.00 -13.38
C HIS A 371 -48.24 -30.66 -12.06
N ASN A 372 -49.10 -31.46 -11.42
CA ASN A 372 -48.74 -32.17 -10.19
C ASN A 372 -47.68 -33.28 -10.40
N THR A 373 -47.55 -33.81 -11.62
CA THR A 373 -46.50 -34.78 -11.97
C THR A 373 -45.15 -34.13 -12.30
N ALA A 374 -45.12 -32.86 -12.71
CA ALA A 374 -43.88 -32.12 -12.99
C ALA A 374 -43.22 -31.53 -11.72
N SER A 375 -43.98 -31.32 -10.63
CA SER A 375 -43.46 -30.85 -9.34
C SER A 375 -42.90 -31.96 -8.43
N ALA A 376 -42.96 -33.22 -8.84
CA ALA A 376 -42.35 -34.35 -8.13
C ALA A 376 -40.96 -34.67 -8.73
N GLN A 377 -39.94 -33.90 -8.36
CA GLN A 377 -38.55 -34.37 -8.52
C GLN A 377 -38.30 -35.57 -7.57
N PRO A 378 -37.58 -36.60 -8.02
CA PRO A 378 -37.39 -37.83 -7.25
C PRO A 378 -36.46 -37.58 -6.06
N SER A 379 -36.97 -37.86 -4.85
CA SER A 379 -36.16 -38.06 -3.66
C SER A 379 -35.26 -39.27 -3.87
N THR A 380 -33.95 -39.08 -4.02
CA THR A 380 -32.98 -40.17 -3.91
C THR A 380 -32.95 -40.65 -2.46
N GLY A 381 -33.68 -41.74 -2.20
CA GLY A 381 -33.65 -42.49 -0.96
C GLY A 381 -33.17 -43.91 -1.20
N THR A 382 -31.96 -44.18 -0.72
CA THR A 382 -31.64 -45.34 0.13
C THR A 382 -32.04 -46.73 -0.38
N THR A 383 -31.10 -47.44 -1.01
CA THR A 383 -31.13 -48.91 -1.07
C THR A 383 -30.73 -49.47 0.30
N ALA A 384 -31.71 -50.05 1.01
CA ALA A 384 -31.48 -50.99 2.08
C ALA A 384 -31.06 -52.35 1.48
N ASN A 385 -29.99 -52.96 2.00
CA ASN A 385 -29.69 -54.36 1.78
C ASN A 385 -29.72 -55.05 3.16
N LEU A 386 -30.63 -56.02 3.31
CA LEU A 386 -30.82 -56.86 4.49
C LEU A 386 -29.96 -58.12 4.36
N GLY A 387 -29.25 -58.51 5.43
CA GLY A 387 -28.51 -59.77 5.50
C GLY A 387 -27.55 -59.87 6.70
N GLU A 388 -28.12 -60.08 7.88
CA GLU A 388 -27.51 -60.45 9.19
C GLU A 388 -26.98 -61.92 9.23
N PRO A 389 -26.39 -62.48 10.33
CA PRO A 389 -25.27 -62.08 11.21
C PRO A 389 -24.26 -63.27 11.42
N PRO A 390 -23.69 -63.57 12.61
CA PRO A 390 -22.37 -63.16 13.12
C PRO A 390 -21.39 -64.34 13.41
N ALA A 391 -20.09 -64.05 13.61
CA ALA A 391 -19.19 -64.68 14.62
C ALA A 391 -17.69 -64.43 14.31
N GLY A 392 -16.89 -64.26 15.36
CA GLY A 392 -15.53 -64.82 15.40
C GLY A 392 -14.34 -63.86 15.36
N THR A 393 -13.82 -63.56 16.54
CA THR A 393 -12.39 -63.44 16.90
C THR A 393 -11.33 -63.76 15.82
N SER A 394 -10.34 -62.89 15.63
CA SER A 394 -8.92 -63.13 15.98
C SER A 394 -7.94 -62.14 15.33
N ARG A 395 -6.93 -61.79 16.15
CA ARG A 395 -5.68 -61.04 15.90
C ARG A 395 -5.72 -59.52 15.93
#